data_AF-A0A2P8VSS2-F1
#
_entry.id   AF-A0A2P8VSS2-F1
#
_cell.length_a   1.000
_cell.length_b   1.000
_cell.length_c   1.000
_cell.angle_alpha   90.00
_cell.angle_beta   90.00
_cell.angle_gamma   90.00
#
_symmetry.space_group_name_H-M   'P 1'
#
loop_
_entity.id
_entity.type
_entity.pdbx_description
1 polymer ?
#
loop_
_entity_poly.entity_id
_entity_poly.type
_entity_poly.pdbx_seq_one_letter_code
_entity_poly.pdbx_strand_id
1 'polypeptide(L)'
;TLDLAPSPAPRQMLDRYHQHTQHCHSCRSALKTIQRLQWGLLIYAVASLALVAILPDAWRLWPGLPLVGLGLLGLGGAAWLRFGLEPKFWFVDYIHAEHP
;
A
#
# COMPACT_ATOMS: atom_id res chain seq x y z
N THR A 1 3.17 25.12 38.65
CA THR A 1 2.64 23.80 38.23
C THR A 1 2.99 23.61 36.79
N LEU A 2 4.14 22.97 36.52
CA LEU A 2 4.50 22.60 35.15
C LEU A 2 3.57 21.47 34.75
N ASP A 3 2.52 21.80 34.00
CA ASP A 3 1.70 20.84 33.28
C ASP A 3 2.64 20.04 32.36
N LEU A 4 3.04 18.85 32.84
CA LEU A 4 3.63 17.82 32.03
C LEU A 4 2.51 17.30 31.12
N ALA A 5 2.30 18.00 30.00
CA ALA A 5 1.56 17.44 28.88
C ALA A 5 2.14 16.03 28.62
N PRO A 6 1.30 14.99 28.50
CA PRO A 6 1.79 13.63 28.36
C PRO A 6 2.74 13.56 27.17
N SER A 7 3.98 13.13 27.43
CA SER A 7 4.95 12.87 26.38
C SER A 7 4.30 11.96 25.33
N PRO A 8 4.31 12.32 24.04
CA PRO A 8 3.77 11.46 23.01
C PRO A 8 4.46 10.10 23.09
N ALA A 9 3.69 9.02 23.00
CA ALA A 9 4.21 7.66 23.09
C ALA A 9 5.40 7.48 22.11
N PRO A 10 6.44 6.68 22.42
CA PRO A 10 7.66 6.56 21.61
C PRO A 10 7.39 6.32 20.11
N ARG A 11 6.31 5.58 19.79
CA ARG A 11 5.82 5.38 18.42
C ARG A 11 5.48 6.67 17.68
N GLN A 12 4.85 7.64 18.33
CA GLN A 12 4.54 8.95 17.74
C GLN A 12 5.80 9.80 17.58
N MET A 13 6.76 9.70 18.49
CA MET A 13 8.04 10.40 18.36
C MET A 13 8.91 9.84 17.22
N LEU A 14 8.83 8.54 16.94
CA LEU A 14 9.64 7.92 15.88
C LEU A 14 8.90 7.82 14.54
N ASP A 15 7.64 8.26 14.50
CA ASP A 15 6.86 8.24 13.26
C ASP A 15 7.28 9.32 12.28
N ARG A 16 8.00 8.86 11.24
CA ARG A 16 8.39 9.68 10.09
C ARG A 16 7.18 10.31 9.41
N TYR A 17 5.98 9.71 9.50
CA TYR A 17 4.79 10.30 8.91
C TYR A 17 4.46 11.65 9.55
N HIS A 18 4.34 11.68 10.88
CA HIS A 18 4.04 12.90 11.62
C HIS A 18 5.20 13.90 11.63
N GLN A 19 6.44 13.43 11.66
CA GLN A 19 7.58 14.33 11.67
C GLN A 19 7.87 14.96 10.30
N HIS A 20 7.65 14.23 9.20
CA HIS A 20 8.12 14.66 7.89
C HIS A 20 7.08 14.49 6.78
N THR A 21 6.56 13.28 6.57
CA THR A 21 5.71 12.97 5.41
C THR A 21 4.48 13.87 5.35
N GLN A 22 3.87 14.23 6.49
CA GLN A 22 2.69 15.09 6.54
C GLN A 22 3.00 16.55 6.15
N HIS A 23 4.21 17.04 6.45
CA HIS A 23 4.62 18.43 6.22
C HIS A 23 5.31 18.64 4.86
N CYS A 24 5.90 17.59 4.29
CA CYS A 24 6.55 17.65 2.98
C CYS A 24 5.55 17.37 1.85
N HIS A 25 5.32 18.36 0.99
CA HIS A 25 4.41 18.23 -0.15
C HIS A 25 4.80 17.08 -1.10
N SER A 26 6.09 16.92 -1.40
CA SER A 26 6.59 15.86 -2.29
C SER A 26 6.31 14.47 -1.72
N CYS A 27 6.68 14.23 -0.45
CA CYS A 27 6.48 12.94 0.21
C CYS A 27 4.99 12.59 0.37
N ARG A 28 4.16 13.58 0.76
CA ARG A 28 2.70 13.41 0.83
C ARG A 28 2.09 13.07 -0.54
N SER A 29 2.53 13.75 -1.59
CA SER A 29 2.06 13.49 -2.95
C SER A 29 2.47 12.10 -3.45
N ALA A 30 3.70 11.68 -3.15
CA ALA A 30 4.17 10.33 -3.47
C ALA A 30 3.34 9.26 -2.77
N LEU A 31 3.09 9.39 -1.46
CA LEU A 31 2.25 8.46 -0.69
C LEU A 31 0.82 8.41 -1.26
N LYS A 32 0.22 9.57 -1.58
CA LYS A 32 -1.11 9.62 -2.19
C LYS A 32 -1.16 8.94 -3.55
N THR A 33 -0.10 9.08 -4.35
CA THR A 33 0.03 8.42 -5.65
C THR A 33 0.11 6.91 -5.50
N ILE A 34 0.91 6.42 -4.54
CA ILE A 34 1.02 5.00 -4.21
C ILE A 34 -0.35 4.43 -3.82
N GLN A 35 -1.08 5.11 -2.94
CA GLN A 35 -2.41 4.68 -2.52
C GLN A 35 -3.41 4.67 -3.69
N ARG A 36 -3.39 5.68 -4.56
CA ARG A 36 -4.21 5.70 -5.78
C ARG A 36 -3.88 4.55 -6.71
N LEU A 37 -2.59 4.24 -6.88
CA LEU A 37 -2.14 3.14 -7.71
C LEU A 37 -2.58 1.78 -7.13
N GLN A 38 -2.52 1.60 -5.81
CA GLN A 38 -3.07 0.41 -5.15
C GLN A 38 -4.56 0.22 -5.47
N TRP A 39 -5.38 1.27 -5.28
CA TRP A 39 -6.80 1.22 -5.63
C TRP A 39 -7.03 0.94 -7.11
N GLY A 40 -6.28 1.58 -7.99
CA GLY A 40 -6.36 1.34 -9.43
C GLY A 40 -6.05 -0.11 -9.80
N LEU A 41 -5.03 -0.71 -9.20
CA LEU A 41 -4.65 -2.11 -9.41
C LEU A 41 -5.70 -3.09 -8.88
N LEU A 42 -6.29 -2.81 -7.71
CA LEU A 42 -7.37 -3.62 -7.15
C LEU A 42 -8.63 -3.57 -8.03
N ILE A 43 -9.03 -2.38 -8.46
CA ILE A 43 -10.17 -2.19 -9.37
C ILE A 43 -9.90 -2.92 -10.69
N TYR A 44 -8.70 -2.78 -11.26
CA TYR A 44 -8.30 -3.48 -12.47
C TYR A 44 -8.38 -5.00 -12.30
N ALA A 45 -7.89 -5.54 -11.19
CA ALA A 45 -7.94 -6.97 -10.92
C ALA A 45 -9.38 -7.49 -10.82
N VAL A 46 -10.24 -6.82 -10.03
CA VAL A 46 -11.66 -7.19 -9.88
C VAL A 46 -12.39 -7.09 -11.22
N ALA A 47 -12.18 -6.01 -11.97
CA ALA A 47 -12.79 -5.81 -13.28
C ALA A 47 -12.35 -6.89 -14.28
N SER A 48 -11.07 -7.26 -14.27
CA SER A 48 -10.53 -8.33 -15.13
C SER A 48 -11.19 -9.67 -14.82
N LEU A 49 -11.30 -10.04 -13.54
CA LEU A 49 -11.96 -11.28 -13.12
C LEU A 49 -13.46 -11.28 -13.46
N ALA A 50 -14.15 -10.17 -13.21
CA ALA A 50 -15.57 -10.02 -13.52
C ALA A 50 -15.83 -10.11 -15.03
N LEU A 51 -14.98 -9.48 -15.85
CA LEU A 51 -15.08 -9.55 -17.31
C LEU A 51 -14.92 -10.99 -17.79
N VAL A 52 -13.89 -11.71 -17.34
CA VAL A 52 -13.65 -13.11 -17.72
C VAL A 52 -14.77 -14.04 -17.24
N ALA A 53 -15.44 -13.72 -16.13
CA ALA A 53 -16.55 -14.53 -15.61
C ALA A 53 -17.80 -14.48 -16.51
N ILE A 54 -17.98 -13.41 -17.30
CA ILE A 54 -19.14 -13.22 -18.18
C ILE A 54 -18.82 -13.65 -19.63
N LEU A 55 -17.53 -13.87 -19.96
CA LEU A 55 -17.10 -14.30 -21.29
C LEU A 55 -17.60 -15.72 -21.62
N PRO A 56 -18.00 -15.99 -22.88
CA PRO A 56 -18.33 -17.33 -23.34
C PRO A 56 -17.11 -18.26 -23.34
N ASP A 57 -17.32 -19.56 -23.15
CA ASP A 57 -16.23 -20.55 -22.94
C ASP A 57 -15.18 -20.56 -24.06
N ALA A 58 -15.59 -20.33 -25.31
CA ALA A 58 -14.68 -20.24 -26.45
C ALA A 58 -13.62 -19.13 -26.32
N TRP A 59 -13.90 -18.07 -25.56
CA TRP A 59 -13.02 -16.91 -25.35
C TRP A 59 -12.38 -16.92 -23.96
N ARG A 60 -12.74 -17.88 -23.10
CA ARG A 60 -12.28 -17.89 -21.71
C ARG A 60 -10.83 -18.33 -21.57
N LEU A 61 -10.37 -19.25 -22.42
CA LEU A 61 -9.00 -19.76 -22.37
C LEU A 61 -8.00 -18.85 -23.08
N TRP A 62 -8.35 -18.27 -24.23
CA TRP A 62 -7.36 -17.60 -25.08
C TRP A 62 -7.13 -16.13 -24.66
N PRO A 63 -8.14 -15.22 -24.70
CA PRO A 63 -8.00 -13.90 -24.09
C PRO A 63 -8.30 -13.88 -22.58
N GLY A 64 -9.13 -14.78 -22.07
CA GLY A 64 -9.50 -14.76 -20.64
C GLY A 64 -8.36 -15.15 -19.70
N LEU A 65 -7.59 -16.20 -20.02
CA LEU A 65 -6.46 -16.65 -19.18
C LEU A 65 -5.36 -15.60 -18.98
N PRO A 66 -4.82 -14.94 -20.03
CA PRO A 66 -3.83 -13.87 -19.83
C PRO A 66 -4.42 -12.67 -19.09
N LEU A 67 -5.71 -12.36 -19.29
CA LEU A 67 -6.38 -11.26 -18.58
C LEU A 67 -6.50 -11.55 -17.07
N VAL A 68 -6.83 -12.78 -16.68
CA VAL A 68 -6.77 -13.22 -15.28
C VAL A 68 -5.34 -13.13 -14.74
N GLY A 69 -4.36 -13.59 -15.51
CA GLY A 69 -2.94 -13.50 -15.15
C GLY A 69 -2.50 -12.06 -14.86
N LEU A 70 -2.86 -11.12 -15.74
CA LEU A 70 -2.63 -9.68 -15.53
C LEU A 70 -3.37 -9.13 -14.30
N GLY A 71 -4.61 -9.56 -14.06
CA GLY A 71 -5.35 -9.20 -12.85
C GLY A 71 -4.64 -9.66 -11.57
N LEU A 72 -4.13 -10.90 -11.54
CA LEU A 72 -3.36 -11.44 -10.43
C LEU A 72 -2.02 -10.71 -10.24
N LEU A 73 -1.33 -10.37 -11.33
CA LEU A 73 -0.14 -9.51 -11.27
C LEU A 73 -0.47 -8.14 -10.69
N GLY A 74 -1.63 -7.58 -11.04
CA GLY A 74 -2.13 -6.34 -10.44
C GLY A 74 -2.32 -6.44 -8.93
N LEU A 75 -2.88 -7.56 -8.43
CA LEU A 75 -2.99 -7.83 -7.00
C LEU A 75 -1.61 -7.94 -6.34
N GLY A 76 -0.67 -8.65 -6.96
CA GLY A 76 0.72 -8.74 -6.49
C GLY A 76 1.39 -7.37 -6.42
N GLY A 77 1.18 -6.53 -7.43
CA GLY A 77 1.65 -5.14 -7.44
C GLY A 77 1.03 -4.29 -6.32
N ALA A 78 -0.28 -4.40 -6.09
CA ALA A 78 -0.95 -3.70 -5.00
C ALA A 78 -0.42 -4.14 -3.62
N ALA A 79 -0.20 -5.45 -3.43
CA ALA A 79 0.41 -5.99 -2.23
C ALA A 79 1.85 -5.47 -2.05
N TRP A 80 2.65 -5.47 -3.11
CA TRP A 80 4.01 -4.91 -3.07
C TRP A 80 4.02 -3.42 -2.69
N LEU A 81 3.11 -2.62 -3.26
CA LEU A 81 2.98 -1.21 -2.90
C LEU A 81 2.64 -1.05 -1.42
N ARG A 82 1.74 -1.90 -0.89
CA ARG A 82 1.28 -1.86 0.51
C ARG A 82 2.33 -2.32 1.51
N PHE A 83 3.08 -3.38 1.20
CA PHE A 83 4.04 -3.98 2.14
C PHE A 83 5.49 -3.55 1.91
N GLY A 84 5.83 -3.08 0.71
CA GLY A 84 7.19 -2.68 0.34
C GLY A 84 7.42 -1.17 0.34
N LEU A 85 6.48 -0.39 -0.21
CA LEU A 85 6.64 1.07 -0.35
C LEU A 85 5.96 1.85 0.76
N GLU A 86 4.70 1.54 1.07
CA GLU A 86 3.91 2.26 2.09
C GLU A 86 4.61 2.33 3.47
N PRO A 87 5.21 1.25 4.01
CA PRO A 87 5.87 1.29 5.31
C PRO A 87 7.06 2.24 5.37
N LYS A 88 7.65 2.62 4.23
CA LYS A 88 8.76 3.59 4.19
C LYS A 88 8.31 5.01 4.57
N PHE A 89 7.01 5.29 4.49
CA PHE A 89 6.43 6.60 4.81
C PHE A 89 5.92 6.68 6.26
N TRP A 90 5.79 5.55 6.95
CA TRP A 90 5.36 5.43 8.35
C TRP A 90 6.46 4.91 9.25
N PHE A 91 6.25 4.99 10.57
CA PHE A 91 7.09 4.32 11.53
C PHE A 91 7.14 2.81 11.30
N VAL A 92 8.35 2.28 11.11
CA VAL A 92 8.62 0.85 11.23
C VAL A 92 9.28 0.66 12.59
N ASP A 93 8.59 -0.03 13.49
CA ASP A 93 9.15 -0.44 14.79
C ASP A 93 10.31 -1.41 14.50
N TYR A 94 11.54 -0.90 14.48
CA TYR A 94 12.73 -1.74 14.45
C TYR A 94 12.88 -2.32 15.86
N ILE A 95 12.83 -3.64 16.00
CA ILE A 95 13.20 -4.30 17.26
C ILE A 95 14.66 -3.92 17.51
N HIS A 96 14.88 -3.03 18.47
CA HIS A 96 16.21 -2.74 18.97
C HIS A 96 16.62 -4.01 19.71
N ALA A 97 17.56 -4.75 19.14
CA ALA A 97 18.14 -5.89 19.83
C ALA A 97 18.61 -5.39 21.20
N GLU A 98 17.98 -5.92 22.24
CA GLU A 98 18.27 -5.61 23.62
C GLU A 98 19.70 -6.11 23.85
N HIS A 99 20.67 -5.20 23.86
CA HIS A 99 22.04 -5.60 24.20
C HIS A 99 22.08 -5.91 25.70
N PRO A 100 22.58 -7.11 26.09
CA PRO A 100 22.67 -7.55 27.47
C PRO A 100 23.69 -6.75 28.30
#